data_AF-A0A285VHV2-F1
#
_entry.id   AF-A0A285VHV2-F1
#
_cell.length_a   1.000
_cell.length_b   1.000
_cell.length_c   1.000
_cell.angle_alpha   90.00
_cell.angle_beta   90.00
_cell.angle_gamma   90.00
#
_symmetry.space_group_name_H-M   'P 1'
#
loop_
_entity.id
_entity.type
_entity.pdbx_description
1 polymer ?
#
loop_
_entity_poly.entity_id
_entity_poly.type
_entity_poly.pdbx_seq_one_letter_code
_entity_poly.pdbx_strand_id
1 'polypeptide(L)'
;MSEGRTSDEGRPGATGATGAGGDTPPMLVLGEQRPDVEDTTAEELARQRAELERQRRELEVEDRERRRAAEQEAERRRREAEERLAEERRLAEVELARRQRLLDDAERRLHKTERRLRRKARQTGGHVPSVASSVSGADPDARSGRGRRARGAGSVRRGAPNSLLAAAERRSGVPVPRLQRTLTLALLSSGLVVAGAIASVDPPSAADVEDFVTLDETRVAWLGAGLTLDQEVSRYLAGEEVTQEDGTLASVSEATAAGAASDVTYPVRDFEETVGPLLAEPGSNPQRVLSAWDEARSSAGYAVGTYEIRDAGELVDADRALPTWMLLGGVVAIGGLAYGLARGGTRVGAGLAGLALVPAGLVVADQGRHLDVEPALATHSQAVDDARAVYDQVGRDLQAVYGTRALESYERETFWEGTGYLEEDRHDPEALAAYTAARESLAGVDIRSLSTGEAVPHAQALVEAGGALLDAQTVVLEDARAAVLARTESQLEVGPYAVTTSAAAILPLAALVPALLRRRQVEG
;
A
#
# COMPACT_ATOMS: atom_id res chain seq x y z
N MET A 1 -61.93 7.28 -17.72
CA MET A 1 -62.56 6.24 -18.56
C MET A 1 -61.80 4.94 -18.37
N SER A 2 -62.53 3.84 -18.16
CA SER A 2 -62.08 2.49 -17.72
C SER A 2 -61.61 2.45 -16.26
N GLU A 3 -62.44 2.20 -15.24
CA GLU A 3 -63.40 1.10 -14.95
C GLU A 3 -62.78 -0.29 -14.74
N GLY A 4 -63.11 -0.89 -13.58
CA GLY A 4 -63.19 -2.35 -13.35
C GLY A 4 -62.36 -2.85 -12.16
N ARG A 5 -62.85 -2.76 -10.91
CA ARG A 5 -63.61 -3.81 -10.16
C ARG A 5 -62.73 -4.92 -9.55
N THR A 6 -62.48 -4.92 -8.23
CA THR A 6 -63.29 -5.43 -7.08
C THR A 6 -63.11 -6.92 -6.80
N SER A 7 -62.73 -7.22 -5.55
CA SER A 7 -63.23 -8.23 -4.61
C SER A 7 -62.27 -8.17 -3.40
N ASP A 8 -62.59 -7.66 -2.21
CA ASP A 8 -63.73 -7.89 -1.29
C ASP A 8 -63.87 -9.35 -0.83
N GLU A 9 -63.31 -9.61 0.36
CA GLU A 9 -63.70 -10.60 1.38
C GLU A 9 -62.79 -10.25 2.59
N GLY A 10 -63.24 -9.71 3.72
CA GLY A 10 -64.50 -9.93 4.42
C GLY A 10 -64.20 -10.78 5.67
N ARG A 11 -63.84 -10.16 6.80
CA ARG A 11 -64.07 -10.78 8.11
C ARG A 11 -64.45 -9.74 9.17
N PRO A 12 -65.57 -9.96 9.90
CA PRO A 12 -66.25 -8.93 10.66
C PRO A 12 -65.71 -8.81 12.09
N GLY A 13 -66.00 -7.66 12.69
CA GLY A 13 -65.49 -7.24 13.98
C GLY A 13 -66.03 -7.97 15.21
N ALA A 14 -65.43 -7.61 16.33
CA ALA A 14 -65.96 -7.81 17.66
C ALA A 14 -65.64 -6.55 18.49
N THR A 15 -66.62 -5.65 18.56
CA THR A 15 -66.71 -4.63 19.60
C THR A 15 -67.34 -5.23 20.85
N GLY A 16 -66.73 -4.98 22.01
CA GLY A 16 -67.44 -4.82 23.27
C GLY A 16 -67.20 -5.90 24.33
N ALA A 17 -66.36 -5.58 25.31
CA ALA A 17 -66.56 -6.00 26.70
C ALA A 17 -65.83 -5.02 27.65
N THR A 18 -66.62 -4.11 28.21
CA THR A 18 -66.34 -3.44 29.48
C THR A 18 -66.33 -4.48 30.60
N GLY A 19 -65.23 -4.55 31.34
CA GLY A 19 -65.08 -5.41 32.50
C GLY A 19 -64.11 -4.77 33.50
N ALA A 20 -64.68 -4.04 34.45
CA ALA A 20 -64.01 -3.66 35.69
C ALA A 20 -63.66 -4.92 36.49
N GLY A 21 -62.42 -5.02 36.96
CA GLY A 21 -61.96 -6.09 37.83
C GLY A 21 -60.45 -6.00 37.97
N GLY A 22 -60.00 -5.56 39.14
CA GLY A 22 -58.60 -5.29 39.41
C GLY A 22 -57.72 -6.53 39.28
N ASP A 23 -56.55 -6.32 38.68
CA ASP A 23 -55.34 -7.01 39.07
C ASP A 23 -54.19 -6.07 38.77
N THR A 24 -53.79 -5.35 39.82
CA THR A 24 -52.55 -4.58 39.86
C THR A 24 -51.41 -5.59 39.73
N PRO A 25 -50.42 -5.41 38.81
CA PRO A 25 -49.24 -6.26 38.82
C PRO A 25 -48.56 -6.12 40.19
N PRO A 26 -48.20 -7.22 40.87
CA PRO A 26 -47.63 -7.14 42.20
C PRO A 26 -46.30 -6.38 42.12
N MET A 27 -46.23 -5.25 42.84
CA MET A 27 -44.96 -4.61 43.16
C MET A 27 -44.07 -5.64 43.84
N LEU A 28 -43.00 -6.05 43.15
CA LEU A 28 -41.90 -6.80 43.73
C LEU A 28 -41.15 -5.88 44.69
N VAL A 29 -41.55 -5.94 45.97
CA VAL A 29 -40.76 -5.42 47.08
C VAL A 29 -39.57 -6.37 47.25
N LEU A 30 -38.43 -6.02 46.64
CA LEU A 30 -37.12 -6.62 46.94
C LEU A 30 -36.64 -6.15 48.32
N GLY A 31 -37.34 -6.60 49.35
CA GLY A 31 -36.83 -6.68 50.71
C GLY A 31 -36.35 -8.11 50.95
N GLU A 32 -35.30 -8.54 50.25
CA GLU A 32 -34.65 -9.80 50.57
C GLU A 32 -33.99 -9.66 51.94
N GLN A 33 -34.67 -10.22 52.94
CA GLN A 33 -34.08 -10.67 54.19
C GLN A 33 -32.84 -11.50 53.84
N ARG A 34 -31.66 -10.88 53.93
CA ARG A 34 -30.42 -11.63 53.99
C ARG A 34 -30.54 -12.53 55.22
N PRO A 35 -30.44 -13.85 55.09
CA PRO A 35 -30.37 -14.72 56.26
C PRO A 35 -29.18 -14.26 57.09
N ASP A 36 -29.41 -13.99 58.38
CA ASP A 36 -28.37 -13.62 59.32
C ASP A 36 -27.22 -14.63 59.23
N VAL A 37 -26.09 -14.17 58.69
CA VAL A 37 -24.85 -14.93 58.52
C VAL A 37 -24.11 -14.97 59.86
N GLU A 38 -24.79 -15.37 60.93
CA GLU A 38 -24.17 -15.37 62.27
C GLU A 38 -23.76 -16.75 62.77
N ASP A 39 -24.14 -17.85 62.11
CA ASP A 39 -23.81 -19.21 62.59
C ASP A 39 -23.29 -20.16 61.49
N THR A 40 -22.35 -19.73 60.63
CA THR A 40 -21.55 -20.71 59.88
C THR A 40 -20.38 -21.16 60.76
N THR A 41 -20.47 -22.39 61.25
CA THR A 41 -19.42 -22.97 62.08
C THR A 41 -18.10 -23.05 61.29
N ALA A 42 -16.95 -22.88 61.96
CA ALA A 42 -15.64 -22.86 61.29
C ALA A 42 -15.36 -24.11 60.43
N GLU A 43 -16.00 -25.25 60.73
CA GLU A 43 -15.95 -26.45 59.90
C GLU A 43 -16.69 -26.33 58.57
N GLU A 44 -17.81 -25.62 58.51
CA GLU A 44 -18.57 -25.41 57.27
C GLU A 44 -17.82 -24.47 56.31
N LEU A 45 -17.19 -23.42 56.85
CA LEU A 45 -16.29 -22.56 56.06
C LEU A 45 -15.08 -23.33 55.53
N ALA A 46 -14.53 -24.28 56.31
CA ALA A 46 -13.44 -25.13 55.85
C ALA A 46 -13.89 -26.08 54.73
N ARG A 47 -15.11 -26.63 54.80
CA ARG A 47 -15.68 -27.47 53.73
C ARG A 47 -15.93 -26.67 52.46
N GLN A 48 -16.52 -25.47 52.57
CA GLN A 48 -16.76 -24.58 51.43
C GLN A 48 -15.45 -24.16 50.74
N ARG A 49 -14.40 -23.84 51.52
CA ARG A 49 -13.07 -23.54 50.95
C ARG A 49 -12.47 -24.75 50.23
N ALA A 50 -12.59 -25.95 50.81
CA ALA A 50 -12.09 -27.17 50.19
C ALA A 50 -12.87 -27.55 48.91
N GLU A 51 -14.14 -27.19 48.80
CA GLU A 51 -14.96 -27.40 47.61
C GLU A 51 -14.62 -26.37 46.51
N LEU A 52 -14.45 -25.10 46.87
CA LEU A 52 -13.99 -24.05 45.96
C LEU A 52 -12.59 -24.33 45.40
N GLU A 53 -11.68 -24.86 46.22
CA GLU A 53 -10.35 -25.28 45.74
C GLU A 53 -10.42 -26.44 44.75
N ARG A 54 -11.35 -27.39 44.92
CA ARG A 54 -11.57 -28.46 43.94
C ARG A 54 -12.11 -27.90 42.63
N GLN A 55 -13.12 -27.04 42.69
CA GLN A 55 -13.69 -26.39 41.51
C GLN A 55 -12.63 -25.58 40.75
N ARG A 56 -11.78 -24.83 41.45
CA ARG A 56 -10.66 -24.10 40.82
C ARG A 56 -9.68 -25.03 40.11
N ARG A 57 -9.32 -26.16 40.73
CA ARG A 57 -8.43 -27.14 40.11
C ARG A 57 -9.06 -27.82 38.89
N GLU A 58 -10.35 -28.11 38.94
CA GLU A 58 -11.09 -28.67 37.80
C GLU A 58 -11.12 -27.69 36.63
N LEU A 59 -11.45 -26.42 36.88
CA LEU A 59 -11.43 -25.37 35.85
C LEU A 59 -10.03 -25.15 35.27
N GLU A 60 -8.97 -25.16 36.10
CA GLU A 60 -7.59 -25.05 35.60
C GLU A 60 -7.20 -26.22 34.68
N VAL A 61 -7.67 -27.44 34.97
CA VAL A 61 -7.41 -28.61 34.11
C VAL A 61 -8.17 -28.46 32.80
N GLU A 62 -9.44 -28.08 32.85
CA GLU A 62 -10.27 -27.86 31.66
C GLU A 62 -9.68 -26.77 30.75
N ASP A 63 -9.22 -25.65 31.32
CA ASP A 63 -8.58 -24.57 30.57
C ASP A 63 -7.28 -25.02 29.90
N ARG A 64 -6.47 -25.84 30.59
CA ARG A 64 -5.25 -26.43 30.00
C ARG A 64 -5.59 -27.36 28.85
N GLU A 65 -6.68 -28.12 28.95
CA GLU A 65 -7.14 -29.00 27.86
C GLU A 65 -7.66 -28.20 26.67
N ARG A 66 -8.45 -27.15 26.89
CA ARG A 66 -8.92 -26.24 25.83
C ARG A 66 -7.75 -25.57 25.10
N ARG A 67 -6.73 -25.10 25.82
CA ARG A 67 -5.51 -24.52 25.22
C ARG A 67 -4.76 -25.53 24.35
N ARG A 68 -4.56 -26.76 24.85
CA ARG A 68 -3.93 -27.83 24.07
C ARG A 68 -4.73 -28.20 22.82
N ALA A 69 -6.05 -28.24 22.91
CA ALA A 69 -6.92 -28.51 21.76
C ALA A 69 -6.83 -27.39 20.72
N ALA A 70 -6.85 -26.12 21.15
CA ALA A 70 -6.69 -24.97 20.27
C ALA A 70 -5.31 -24.93 19.59
N GLU A 71 -4.23 -25.24 20.33
CA GLU A 71 -2.88 -25.37 19.77
C GLU A 71 -2.79 -26.47 18.70
N GLN A 72 -3.40 -27.63 18.96
CA GLN A 72 -3.44 -28.73 17.99
C GLN A 72 -4.25 -28.38 16.74
N GLU A 73 -5.37 -27.66 16.89
CA GLU A 73 -6.16 -27.20 15.76
C GLU A 73 -5.42 -26.14 14.94
N ALA A 74 -4.73 -25.20 15.60
CA ALA A 74 -3.90 -24.21 14.94
C ALA A 74 -2.73 -24.88 14.18
N GLU A 75 -2.08 -25.88 14.77
CA GLU A 75 -1.02 -26.64 14.10
C GLU A 75 -1.55 -27.42 12.89
N ARG A 76 -2.74 -28.02 12.99
CA ARG A 76 -3.42 -28.66 11.85
C ARG A 76 -3.71 -27.67 10.72
N ARG A 77 -4.26 -26.49 11.04
CA ARG A 77 -4.54 -25.45 10.04
C ARG A 77 -3.26 -24.95 9.36
N ARG A 78 -2.14 -24.83 10.11
CA ARG A 78 -0.83 -24.48 9.55
C ARG A 78 -0.33 -25.54 8.57
N ARG A 79 -0.40 -26.82 8.94
CA ARG A 79 -0.02 -27.92 8.04
C ARG A 79 -0.88 -27.98 6.79
N GLU A 80 -2.20 -27.83 6.92
CA GLU A 80 -3.12 -27.78 5.78
C GLU A 80 -2.82 -26.59 4.86
N ALA A 81 -2.46 -25.42 5.41
CA ALA A 81 -2.06 -24.26 4.62
C ALA A 81 -0.70 -24.46 3.91
N GLU A 82 0.28 -25.05 4.58
CA GLU A 82 1.58 -25.41 4.00
C GLU A 82 1.44 -26.43 2.86
N GLU A 83 0.56 -27.44 3.03
CA GLU A 83 0.24 -28.42 1.98
C GLU A 83 -0.39 -27.74 0.76
N ARG A 84 -1.35 -26.83 0.96
CA ARG A 84 -1.96 -26.06 -0.16
C ARG A 84 -0.93 -25.23 -0.92
N LEU A 85 -0.06 -24.51 -0.22
CA LEU A 85 1.02 -23.73 -0.86
C LEU A 85 2.00 -24.63 -1.62
N ALA A 86 2.31 -25.82 -1.09
CA ALA A 86 3.15 -26.78 -1.78
C ALA A 86 2.48 -27.35 -3.05
N GLU A 87 1.17 -27.61 -3.02
CA GLU A 87 0.39 -28.02 -4.18
C GLU A 87 0.33 -26.93 -5.25
N GLU A 88 0.07 -25.68 -4.86
CA GLU A 88 0.05 -24.53 -5.77
C GLU A 88 1.41 -24.32 -6.46
N ARG A 89 2.51 -24.43 -5.71
CA ARG A 89 3.88 -24.38 -6.28
C ARG A 89 4.11 -25.49 -7.30
N ARG A 90 3.69 -26.72 -7.00
CA ARG A 90 3.80 -27.84 -7.97
C ARG A 90 2.97 -27.60 -9.23
N LEU A 91 1.76 -27.06 -9.10
CA LEU A 91 0.92 -26.72 -10.25
C LEU A 91 1.55 -25.62 -11.10
N ALA A 92 2.10 -24.57 -10.45
CA ALA A 92 2.80 -23.49 -11.12
C ALA A 92 4.05 -23.99 -11.87
N GLU A 93 4.85 -24.88 -11.25
CA GLU A 93 6.00 -25.52 -11.91
C GLU A 93 5.59 -26.35 -13.13
N VAL A 94 4.49 -27.11 -13.04
CA VAL A 94 3.95 -27.87 -14.17
C VAL A 94 3.46 -26.94 -15.28
N GLU A 95 2.82 -25.83 -14.95
CA GLU A 95 2.35 -24.86 -15.94
C GLU A 95 3.53 -24.15 -16.63
N LEU A 96 4.56 -23.74 -15.89
CA LEU A 96 5.79 -23.18 -16.45
C LEU A 96 6.47 -24.17 -17.40
N ALA A 97 6.61 -25.43 -16.99
CA ALA A 97 7.15 -26.48 -17.85
C ALA A 97 6.31 -26.69 -19.12
N ARG A 98 4.98 -26.57 -19.03
CA ARG A 98 4.07 -26.64 -20.19
C ARG A 98 4.26 -25.43 -21.12
N ARG A 99 4.34 -24.21 -20.58
CA ARG A 99 4.58 -22.98 -21.37
C ARG A 99 5.92 -23.04 -22.08
N GLN A 100 6.98 -23.53 -21.41
CA GLN A 100 8.29 -23.70 -22.01
C GLN A 100 8.25 -24.64 -23.22
N ARG A 101 7.58 -25.80 -23.09
CA ARG A 101 7.41 -26.74 -24.22
C ARG A 101 6.64 -26.12 -25.39
N LEU A 102 5.63 -25.30 -25.12
CA LEU A 102 4.87 -24.60 -26.16
C LEU A 102 5.75 -23.58 -26.90
N LEU A 103 6.61 -22.86 -26.19
CA LEU A 103 7.58 -21.93 -26.78
C LEU A 103 8.59 -22.69 -27.65
N ASP A 104 9.17 -23.77 -27.15
CA ASP A 104 10.11 -24.61 -27.90
C ASP A 104 9.48 -25.18 -29.19
N ASP A 105 8.22 -25.62 -29.13
CA ASP A 105 7.48 -26.12 -30.30
C ASP A 105 7.18 -25.00 -31.30
N ALA A 106 6.84 -23.79 -30.83
CA ALA A 106 6.64 -22.62 -31.67
C ALA A 106 7.94 -22.23 -32.38
N GLU A 107 9.08 -22.24 -31.69
CA GLU A 107 10.40 -21.97 -32.24
C GLU A 107 10.78 -23.02 -33.30
N ARG A 108 10.56 -24.32 -33.02
CA ARG A 108 10.77 -25.39 -34.01
C ARG A 108 9.92 -25.20 -35.27
N ARG A 109 8.67 -24.75 -35.13
CA ARG A 109 7.78 -24.44 -36.27
C ARG A 109 8.32 -23.25 -37.07
N LEU A 110 8.75 -22.18 -36.40
CA LEU A 110 9.36 -21.00 -37.03
C LEU A 110 10.64 -21.37 -37.80
N HIS A 111 11.52 -22.18 -37.23
CA HIS A 111 12.70 -22.65 -37.96
C HIS A 111 12.35 -23.54 -39.15
N LYS A 112 11.30 -24.36 -39.05
CA LYS A 112 10.84 -25.19 -40.18
C LYS A 112 10.25 -24.34 -41.30
N THR A 113 9.47 -23.31 -40.99
CA THR A 113 8.94 -22.37 -41.99
C THR A 113 10.06 -21.55 -42.62
N GLU A 114 11.02 -21.06 -41.83
CA GLU A 114 12.20 -20.35 -42.31
C GLU A 114 13.01 -21.23 -43.28
N ARG A 115 13.29 -22.49 -42.93
CA ARG A 115 13.98 -23.44 -43.82
C ARG A 115 13.21 -23.67 -45.12
N ARG A 116 11.88 -23.77 -45.08
CA ARG A 116 11.03 -23.90 -46.27
C ARG A 116 11.10 -22.65 -47.15
N LEU A 117 11.02 -21.46 -46.56
CA LEU A 117 11.13 -20.18 -47.27
C LEU A 117 12.51 -20.01 -47.92
N ARG A 118 13.59 -20.33 -47.19
CA ARG A 118 14.96 -20.32 -47.74
C ARG A 118 15.12 -21.29 -48.92
N ARG A 119 14.55 -22.50 -48.84
CA ARG A 119 14.57 -23.47 -49.96
C ARG A 119 13.81 -22.95 -51.17
N LYS A 120 12.60 -22.39 -50.98
CA LYS A 120 11.80 -21.80 -52.07
C LYS A 120 12.53 -20.64 -52.73
N ALA A 121 13.13 -19.76 -51.94
CA ALA A 121 13.82 -18.60 -52.48
C ALA A 121 15.11 -18.93 -53.25
N ARG A 122 15.83 -19.97 -52.83
CA ARG A 122 16.94 -20.54 -53.62
C ARG A 122 16.46 -21.10 -54.97
N GLN A 123 15.25 -21.66 -55.03
CA GLN A 123 14.67 -22.15 -56.29
C GLN A 123 14.17 -21.00 -57.20
N THR A 124 13.71 -19.89 -56.64
CA THR A 124 13.17 -18.75 -57.41
C THR A 124 14.16 -17.61 -57.64
N GLY A 125 15.42 -17.74 -57.21
CA GLY A 125 16.45 -16.70 -57.34
C GLY A 125 16.26 -15.48 -56.45
N GLY A 126 15.31 -15.53 -55.51
CA GLY A 126 15.04 -14.46 -54.54
C GLY A 126 15.92 -14.57 -53.29
N HIS A 127 16.33 -13.43 -52.73
CA HIS A 127 17.03 -13.37 -51.45
C HIS A 127 16.01 -13.22 -50.31
N VAL A 128 16.03 -14.13 -49.32
CA VAL A 128 15.18 -14.00 -48.11
C VAL A 128 16.05 -13.45 -46.98
N PRO A 129 15.65 -12.34 -46.34
CA PRO A 129 16.31 -11.85 -45.15
C PRO A 129 16.19 -12.88 -44.03
N SER A 130 17.32 -13.25 -43.42
CA SER A 130 17.39 -14.12 -42.25
C SER A 130 16.81 -13.40 -41.04
N VAL A 131 15.72 -13.92 -40.47
CA VAL A 131 15.12 -13.37 -39.23
C VAL A 131 15.85 -13.88 -37.98
N ALA A 132 16.60 -15.00 -38.09
CA ALA A 132 17.29 -15.61 -36.96
C ALA A 132 18.69 -15.03 -36.63
N SER A 133 19.09 -13.92 -37.25
CA SER A 133 20.45 -13.37 -37.08
C SER A 133 20.54 -12.14 -36.16
N SER A 134 19.53 -11.85 -35.33
CA SER A 134 19.57 -10.72 -34.40
C SER A 134 19.65 -11.07 -32.90
N VAL A 135 19.63 -12.35 -32.48
CA VAL A 135 19.53 -12.66 -31.02
C VAL A 135 20.54 -13.68 -30.46
N SER A 136 21.38 -14.37 -31.24
CA SER A 136 22.39 -15.28 -30.67
C SER A 136 23.76 -15.07 -31.29
N GLY A 137 24.66 -14.48 -30.49
CA GLY A 137 26.06 -14.23 -30.83
C GLY A 137 26.98 -14.86 -29.80
N ALA A 138 27.05 -16.19 -29.78
CA ALA A 138 28.14 -16.93 -29.18
C ALA A 138 28.23 -18.31 -29.86
N ASP A 139 29.28 -18.53 -30.65
CA ASP A 139 29.92 -19.84 -30.68
C ASP A 139 31.43 -19.67 -30.94
N PRO A 140 32.29 -20.49 -30.28
CA PRO A 140 33.73 -20.45 -30.31
C PRO A 140 34.26 -21.27 -31.50
N ASP A 141 35.58 -21.48 -31.55
CA ASP A 141 36.29 -22.32 -32.54
C ASP A 141 36.59 -21.70 -33.91
N ALA A 142 37.57 -20.78 -33.89
CA ALA A 142 38.52 -20.65 -35.00
C ALA A 142 39.96 -20.53 -34.48
N ARG A 143 40.63 -21.67 -34.27
CA ARG A 143 42.08 -21.73 -34.05
C ARG A 143 42.77 -22.58 -35.11
N SER A 144 43.84 -21.98 -35.66
CA SER A 144 45.06 -22.58 -36.22
C SER A 144 44.90 -23.33 -37.56
N GLY A 145 45.81 -23.22 -38.54
CA GLY A 145 47.13 -22.59 -38.60
C GLY A 145 48.02 -23.37 -39.56
N ARG A 146 49.04 -22.69 -40.13
CA ARG A 146 50.19 -23.20 -40.93
C ARG A 146 49.84 -23.77 -42.31
N GLY A 147 50.57 -23.50 -43.39
CA GLY A 147 51.85 -22.82 -43.60
C GLY A 147 52.54 -23.37 -44.87
N ARG A 148 53.57 -22.64 -45.33
CA ARG A 148 54.64 -23.02 -46.29
C ARG A 148 54.33 -23.06 -47.80
N ARG A 149 55.01 -22.16 -48.54
CA ARG A 149 56.14 -22.40 -49.50
C ARG A 149 55.63 -22.52 -50.95
N ALA A 150 56.28 -22.08 -52.02
CA ALA A 150 57.49 -21.29 -52.28
C ALA A 150 57.55 -20.99 -53.81
N ARG A 151 58.41 -20.02 -54.19
CA ARG A 151 59.19 -19.92 -55.45
C ARG A 151 58.52 -19.53 -56.78
N GLY A 152 59.21 -18.61 -57.47
CA GLY A 152 59.07 -18.26 -58.90
C GLY A 152 59.07 -16.73 -59.11
N ALA A 153 60.21 -16.04 -58.99
CA ALA A 153 61.21 -15.77 -60.06
C ALA A 153 60.64 -14.98 -61.26
N GLY A 154 61.12 -13.74 -61.47
CA GLY A 154 60.97 -13.05 -62.77
C GLY A 154 61.03 -11.51 -62.77
N SER A 155 62.22 -10.98 -63.09
CA SER A 155 62.50 -9.72 -63.82
C SER A 155 62.09 -8.32 -63.29
N VAL A 156 63.09 -7.62 -62.73
CA VAL A 156 63.66 -6.32 -63.19
C VAL A 156 62.74 -5.26 -63.82
N ARG A 157 62.52 -4.13 -63.11
CA ARG A 157 62.79 -2.78 -63.66
C ARG A 157 62.89 -1.71 -62.56
N ARG A 158 63.97 -0.93 -62.62
CA ARG A 158 64.28 0.26 -61.80
C ARG A 158 63.35 1.43 -62.15
N GLY A 159 62.99 2.21 -61.13
CA GLY A 159 62.81 3.67 -61.23
C GLY A 159 61.42 4.22 -60.99
N ALA A 160 61.10 4.57 -59.73
CA ALA A 160 60.37 5.79 -59.34
C ALA A 160 60.26 5.87 -57.80
N PRO A 161 60.62 6.99 -57.15
CA PRO A 161 60.38 7.18 -55.72
C PRO A 161 58.90 7.52 -55.48
N ASN A 162 58.38 7.12 -54.31
CA ASN A 162 57.13 7.61 -53.71
C ASN A 162 55.79 7.15 -54.34
N SER A 163 55.58 5.83 -54.53
CA SER A 163 54.23 5.29 -54.86
C SER A 163 53.51 4.59 -53.70
N LEU A 164 54.13 4.39 -52.54
CA LEU A 164 53.47 3.75 -51.39
C LEU A 164 52.56 4.70 -50.60
N LEU A 165 52.81 6.02 -50.64
CA LEU A 165 51.88 7.03 -50.10
C LEU A 165 50.74 7.36 -51.07
N ALA A 166 51.02 7.41 -52.39
CA ALA A 166 49.99 7.64 -53.41
C ALA A 166 49.05 6.44 -53.62
N ALA A 167 49.50 5.21 -53.33
CA ALA A 167 48.65 4.01 -53.36
C ALA A 167 47.82 3.82 -52.09
N ALA A 168 48.24 4.40 -50.96
CA ALA A 168 47.44 4.45 -49.73
C ALA A 168 46.28 5.46 -49.84
N GLU A 169 46.51 6.61 -50.48
CA GLU A 169 45.45 7.62 -50.72
C GLU A 169 44.39 7.19 -51.75
N ARG A 170 44.75 6.36 -52.75
CA ARG A 170 43.77 5.90 -53.77
C ARG A 170 42.94 4.68 -53.36
N ARG A 171 43.29 3.99 -52.27
CA ARG A 171 42.52 2.83 -51.74
C ARG A 171 41.65 3.15 -50.53
N SER A 172 41.80 4.33 -49.92
CA SER A 172 40.89 4.80 -48.87
C SER A 172 39.77 5.68 -49.42
N GLY A 173 39.31 5.41 -50.66
CA GLY A 173 38.08 5.96 -51.26
C GLY A 173 36.80 5.49 -50.54
N VAL A 174 36.86 5.37 -49.23
CA VAL A 174 35.69 5.29 -48.37
C VAL A 174 35.22 6.74 -48.26
N PRO A 175 34.06 7.10 -48.84
CA PRO A 175 33.54 8.46 -48.73
C PRO A 175 33.50 8.83 -47.25
N VAL A 176 34.19 9.91 -46.88
CA VAL A 176 34.17 10.44 -45.52
C VAL A 176 32.71 10.55 -45.12
N PRO A 177 32.23 9.80 -44.10
CA PRO A 177 30.85 9.89 -43.69
C PRO A 177 30.59 11.35 -43.35
N ARG A 178 29.64 11.96 -44.07
CA ARG A 178 29.33 13.39 -43.96
C ARG A 178 29.14 13.71 -42.49
N LEU A 179 30.00 14.55 -41.93
CA LEU A 179 30.01 14.99 -40.53
C LEU A 179 28.64 15.52 -40.06
N GLN A 180 27.83 16.02 -41.01
CA GLN A 180 26.42 16.35 -40.82
C GLN A 180 25.58 15.15 -40.36
N ARG A 181 25.76 13.94 -40.91
CA ARG A 181 24.97 12.75 -40.56
C ARG A 181 25.25 12.28 -39.13
N THR A 182 26.50 12.35 -38.70
CA THR A 182 26.88 12.00 -37.32
C THR A 182 26.36 13.04 -36.33
N LEU A 183 26.40 14.33 -36.70
CA LEU A 183 25.83 15.41 -35.89
C LEU A 183 24.30 15.27 -35.77
N THR A 184 23.60 15.00 -36.87
CA THR A 184 22.15 14.81 -36.86
C THR A 184 21.75 13.59 -36.06
N LEU A 185 22.48 12.46 -36.18
CA LEU A 185 22.18 11.26 -35.38
C LEU A 185 22.43 11.50 -33.89
N ALA A 186 23.50 12.23 -33.53
CA ALA A 186 23.77 12.58 -32.14
C ALA A 186 22.65 13.47 -31.56
N LEU A 187 22.29 14.55 -32.25
CA LEU A 187 21.21 15.44 -31.82
C LEU A 187 19.86 14.73 -31.72
N LEU A 188 19.54 13.84 -32.67
CA LEU A 188 18.30 13.08 -32.66
C LEU A 188 18.30 12.03 -31.55
N SER A 189 19.43 11.39 -31.26
CA SER A 189 19.57 10.48 -30.11
C SER A 189 19.45 11.21 -28.76
N SER A 190 20.08 12.38 -28.61
CA SER A 190 19.94 13.20 -27.40
C SER A 190 18.50 13.67 -27.23
N GLY A 191 17.86 14.14 -28.31
CA GLY A 191 16.45 14.54 -28.30
C GLY A 191 15.50 13.39 -27.92
N LEU A 192 15.76 12.17 -28.40
CA LEU A 192 14.98 10.99 -28.04
C LEU A 192 15.21 10.54 -26.59
N VAL A 193 16.42 10.72 -26.04
CA VAL A 193 16.69 10.44 -24.62
C VAL A 193 15.99 11.47 -23.73
N VAL A 194 15.98 12.76 -24.09
CA VAL A 194 15.25 13.80 -23.34
C VAL A 194 13.75 13.57 -23.43
N ALA A 195 13.21 13.38 -24.64
CA ALA A 195 11.79 13.10 -24.84
C ALA A 195 11.37 11.79 -24.16
N GLY A 196 12.24 10.77 -24.18
CA GLY A 196 12.03 9.52 -23.47
C GLY A 196 12.06 9.68 -21.96
N ALA A 197 12.98 10.48 -21.41
CA ALA A 197 13.03 10.76 -19.99
C ALA A 197 11.77 11.48 -19.49
N ILE A 198 11.32 12.50 -20.22
CA ILE A 198 10.09 13.25 -19.90
C ILE A 198 8.86 12.34 -20.03
N ALA A 199 8.81 11.49 -21.05
CA ALA A 199 7.72 10.54 -21.24
C ALA A 199 7.80 9.28 -20.35
N SER A 200 8.85 9.14 -19.53
CA SER A 200 9.07 7.97 -18.67
C SER A 200 8.62 8.14 -17.24
N VAL A 201 8.31 9.37 -16.81
CA VAL A 201 7.63 9.62 -15.55
C VAL A 201 6.14 9.56 -15.89
N ASP A 202 5.54 8.40 -15.63
CA ASP A 202 4.08 8.27 -15.69
C ASP A 202 3.60 8.73 -14.31
N PRO A 203 2.98 9.92 -14.19
CA PRO A 203 2.42 10.33 -12.91
C PRO A 203 1.39 9.29 -12.47
N PRO A 204 1.14 9.15 -11.15
CA PRO A 204 0.05 8.31 -10.68
C PRO A 204 -1.24 8.73 -11.39
N SER A 205 -2.11 7.76 -11.70
CA SER A 205 -3.34 8.14 -12.38
C SER A 205 -4.21 8.99 -11.45
N ALA A 206 -4.99 9.91 -12.00
CA ALA A 206 -5.89 10.74 -11.19
C ALA A 206 -6.84 9.88 -10.34
N ALA A 207 -7.23 8.70 -10.85
CA ALA A 207 -8.02 7.73 -10.10
C ALA A 207 -7.27 7.14 -8.90
N ASP A 208 -5.99 6.76 -9.05
CA ASP A 208 -5.18 6.23 -7.94
C ASP A 208 -5.01 7.28 -6.81
N VAL A 209 -4.82 8.55 -7.19
CA VAL A 209 -4.73 9.66 -6.22
C VAL A 209 -6.08 9.94 -5.56
N GLU A 210 -7.17 9.94 -6.33
CA GLU A 210 -8.54 10.13 -5.82
C GLU A 210 -8.94 9.01 -4.85
N ASP A 211 -8.60 7.75 -5.16
CA ASP A 211 -8.86 6.59 -4.31
C ASP A 211 -8.08 6.72 -2.98
N PHE A 212 -6.80 7.10 -3.03
CA PHE A 212 -5.99 7.35 -1.82
C PHE A 212 -6.60 8.44 -0.92
N VAL A 213 -6.96 9.59 -1.50
CA VAL A 213 -7.57 10.70 -0.74
C VAL A 213 -8.92 10.29 -0.16
N THR A 214 -9.76 9.62 -0.94
CA THR A 214 -11.08 9.18 -0.51
C THR A 214 -10.98 8.21 0.66
N LEU A 215 -10.09 7.22 0.60
CA LEU A 215 -9.89 6.27 1.69
C LEU A 215 -9.37 6.96 2.97
N ASP A 216 -8.42 7.88 2.84
CA ASP A 216 -7.87 8.63 3.98
C ASP A 216 -8.92 9.52 4.65
N GLU A 217 -9.66 10.32 3.87
CA GLU A 217 -10.73 11.18 4.38
C GLU A 217 -11.87 10.37 4.99
N THR A 218 -12.22 9.25 4.38
CA THR A 218 -13.25 8.35 4.92
C THR A 218 -12.81 7.75 6.24
N ARG A 219 -11.52 7.40 6.40
CA ARG A 219 -10.99 6.93 7.67
C ARG A 219 -11.13 7.98 8.76
N VAL A 220 -10.74 9.23 8.48
CA VAL A 220 -10.91 10.35 9.43
C VAL A 220 -12.38 10.52 9.80
N ALA A 221 -13.29 10.49 8.83
CA ALA A 221 -14.73 10.60 9.08
C ALA A 221 -15.27 9.47 9.98
N TRP A 222 -14.81 8.22 9.79
CA TRP A 222 -15.18 7.10 10.66
C TRP A 222 -14.64 7.23 12.08
N LEU A 223 -13.40 7.68 12.25
CA LEU A 223 -12.84 7.95 13.59
C LEU A 223 -13.62 9.08 14.29
N GLY A 224 -14.01 10.12 13.54
CA GLY A 224 -14.89 11.19 14.02
C GLY A 224 -16.25 10.66 14.49
N ALA A 225 -16.94 9.86 13.67
CA ALA A 225 -18.22 9.25 14.02
C ALA A 225 -18.14 8.41 15.31
N GLY A 226 -17.03 7.67 15.49
CA GLY A 226 -16.78 6.90 16.70
C GLY A 226 -16.56 7.76 17.95
N LEU A 227 -15.89 8.91 17.83
CA LEU A 227 -15.77 9.88 18.94
C LEU A 227 -17.11 10.55 19.27
N THR A 228 -17.87 10.95 18.25
CA THR A 228 -19.22 11.48 18.43
C THR A 228 -20.09 10.46 19.18
N LEU A 229 -19.97 9.18 18.86
CA LEU A 229 -20.65 8.11 19.57
C LEU A 229 -20.22 8.02 21.05
N ASP A 230 -18.92 8.18 21.37
CA ASP A 230 -18.47 8.19 22.77
C ASP A 230 -19.12 9.34 23.56
N GLN A 231 -19.23 10.52 22.95
CA GLN A 231 -19.89 11.69 23.55
C GLN A 231 -21.36 11.39 23.82
N GLU A 232 -22.09 10.87 22.83
CA GLU A 232 -23.50 10.49 22.97
C GLU A 232 -23.70 9.43 24.05
N VAL A 233 -22.87 8.39 24.10
CA VAL A 233 -22.97 7.36 25.16
C VAL A 233 -22.71 7.96 26.54
N SER A 234 -21.71 8.82 26.69
CA SER A 234 -21.43 9.47 27.99
C SER A 234 -22.60 10.35 28.45
N ARG A 235 -23.24 11.09 27.53
CA ARG A 235 -24.41 11.94 27.81
C ARG A 235 -25.65 11.11 28.10
N TYR A 236 -25.87 10.03 27.36
CA TYR A 236 -26.94 9.08 27.62
C TYR A 236 -26.84 8.48 29.03
N LEU A 237 -25.64 8.06 29.44
CA LEU A 237 -25.40 7.53 30.78
C LEU A 237 -25.53 8.59 31.89
N ALA A 238 -25.35 9.88 31.55
CA ALA A 238 -25.67 11.02 32.41
C ALA A 238 -27.19 11.27 32.54
N GLY A 239 -28.02 10.57 31.76
CA GLY A 239 -29.47 10.77 31.70
C GLY A 239 -29.89 11.94 30.81
N GLU A 240 -29.01 12.41 29.93
CA GLU A 240 -29.31 13.46 28.96
C GLU A 240 -29.94 12.91 27.68
N GLU A 241 -30.73 13.74 27.01
CA GLU A 241 -31.25 13.44 25.67
C GLU A 241 -30.14 13.64 24.62
N VAL A 242 -29.95 12.62 23.77
CA VAL A 242 -28.85 12.54 22.80
C VAL A 242 -29.31 12.65 21.35
N THR A 243 -30.60 12.49 21.08
CA THR A 243 -31.18 12.62 19.74
C THR A 243 -31.24 14.08 19.29
N GLN A 244 -30.99 14.30 18.01
CA GLN A 244 -31.18 15.59 17.34
C GLN A 244 -32.67 15.90 17.15
N GLU A 245 -32.99 17.11 16.67
CA GLU A 245 -34.37 17.56 16.43
C GLU A 245 -35.16 16.66 15.46
N ASP A 246 -34.47 15.96 14.56
CA ASP A 246 -35.07 15.03 13.59
C ASP A 246 -35.20 13.58 14.13
N GLY A 247 -34.80 13.35 15.38
CA GLY A 247 -34.81 12.04 16.04
C GLY A 247 -33.63 11.13 15.67
N THR A 248 -32.67 11.62 14.89
CA THR A 248 -31.44 10.88 14.56
C THR A 248 -30.32 11.21 15.54
N LEU A 249 -29.28 10.37 15.57
CA LEU A 249 -28.06 10.62 16.33
C LEU A 249 -27.01 11.23 15.40
N ALA A 250 -26.18 12.12 15.94
CA ALA A 250 -25.09 12.75 15.19
C ALA A 250 -24.11 11.68 14.70
N SER A 251 -23.74 10.74 15.57
CA SER A 251 -22.83 9.64 15.21
C SER A 251 -23.35 8.76 14.08
N VAL A 252 -24.66 8.48 14.06
CA VAL A 252 -25.31 7.72 12.99
C VAL A 252 -25.27 8.51 11.68
N SER A 253 -25.63 9.80 11.69
CA SER A 253 -25.55 10.64 10.49
C SER A 253 -24.13 10.72 9.92
N GLU A 254 -23.12 10.85 10.79
CA GLU A 254 -21.71 10.90 10.39
C GLU A 254 -21.24 9.56 9.81
N ALA A 255 -21.59 8.44 10.45
CA ALA A 255 -21.29 7.10 9.98
C ALA A 255 -21.94 6.82 8.60
N THR A 256 -23.21 7.17 8.42
CA THR A 256 -23.91 7.00 7.13
C THR A 256 -23.28 7.86 6.03
N ALA A 257 -22.86 9.09 6.35
CA ALA A 257 -22.14 9.96 5.41
C ALA A 257 -20.76 9.39 5.03
N ALA A 258 -20.00 8.89 6.00
CA ALA A 258 -18.71 8.25 5.79
C ALA A 258 -18.83 6.98 4.93
N GLY A 259 -19.80 6.11 5.23
CA GLY A 259 -20.05 4.89 4.46
C GLY A 259 -20.49 5.16 3.02
N ALA A 260 -21.25 6.24 2.78
CA ALA A 260 -21.66 6.65 1.44
C ALA A 260 -20.48 7.16 0.58
N ALA A 261 -19.43 7.73 1.20
CA ALA A 261 -18.27 8.26 0.50
C ALA A 261 -17.35 7.17 -0.06
N SER A 262 -17.22 6.03 0.62
CA SER A 262 -16.29 4.94 0.25
C SER A 262 -16.94 3.64 -0.22
N ASP A 263 -18.28 3.60 -0.32
CA ASP A 263 -19.06 2.36 -0.56
C ASP A 263 -18.86 1.28 0.55
N VAL A 264 -18.32 1.68 1.71
CA VAL A 264 -18.14 0.82 2.89
C VAL A 264 -19.37 0.92 3.79
N THR A 265 -20.33 0.03 3.56
CA THR A 265 -21.65 0.08 4.24
C THR A 265 -21.76 -0.83 5.46
N TYR A 266 -20.88 -1.82 5.61
CA TYR A 266 -20.97 -2.80 6.72
C TYR A 266 -20.92 -2.15 8.11
N PRO A 267 -19.98 -1.21 8.41
CA PRO A 267 -19.90 -0.57 9.73
C PRO A 267 -21.12 0.33 10.04
N VAL A 268 -21.78 0.90 9.02
CA VAL A 268 -22.98 1.74 9.18
C VAL A 268 -24.08 0.98 9.90
N ARG A 269 -24.19 -0.33 9.62
CA ARG A 269 -25.19 -1.20 10.24
C ARG A 269 -25.06 -1.26 11.75
N ASP A 270 -23.85 -1.21 12.29
CA ASP A 270 -23.65 -1.28 13.74
C ASP A 270 -24.08 0.05 14.42
N PHE A 271 -24.03 1.16 13.67
CA PHE A 271 -24.59 2.45 14.11
C PHE A 271 -26.12 2.46 14.01
N GLU A 272 -26.68 2.17 12.84
CA GLU A 272 -28.11 2.29 12.55
C GLU A 272 -28.97 1.19 13.18
N GLU A 273 -28.49 -0.05 13.22
CA GLU A 273 -29.29 -1.21 13.65
C GLU A 273 -28.99 -1.67 15.07
N THR A 274 -27.82 -1.32 15.64
CA THR A 274 -27.45 -1.74 17.01
C THR A 274 -27.42 -0.62 18.03
N VAL A 275 -26.45 0.29 18.01
CA VAL A 275 -26.32 1.29 19.10
C VAL A 275 -27.35 2.41 18.99
N GLY A 276 -27.68 2.83 17.77
CA GLY A 276 -28.59 3.95 17.53
C GLY A 276 -29.99 3.77 18.13
N PRO A 277 -30.68 2.64 17.87
CA PRO A 277 -31.99 2.38 18.46
C PRO A 277 -31.97 2.34 19.99
N LEU A 278 -30.88 1.85 20.59
CA LEU A 278 -30.74 1.76 22.05
C LEU A 278 -30.55 3.14 22.70
N LEU A 279 -29.79 4.03 22.06
CA LEU A 279 -29.60 5.40 22.51
C LEU A 279 -30.85 6.28 22.30
N ALA A 280 -31.63 6.01 21.24
CA ALA A 280 -32.87 6.71 20.96
C ALA A 280 -34.03 6.29 21.88
N GLU A 281 -34.00 5.07 22.45
CA GLU A 281 -35.03 4.58 23.36
C GLU A 281 -34.73 5.00 24.83
N PRO A 282 -35.57 5.86 25.45
CA PRO A 282 -35.37 6.27 26.82
C PRO A 282 -35.46 5.07 27.78
N GLY A 283 -34.45 4.91 28.63
CA GLY A 283 -34.42 3.84 29.63
C GLY A 283 -33.92 2.48 29.13
N SER A 284 -33.34 2.41 27.93
CA SER A 284 -32.55 1.24 27.52
C SER A 284 -31.53 0.84 28.60
N ASN A 285 -31.31 -0.47 28.72
CA ASN A 285 -30.38 -1.00 29.71
C ASN A 285 -28.94 -0.51 29.41
N PRO A 286 -28.25 0.15 30.36
CA PRO A 286 -26.89 0.67 30.15
C PRO A 286 -25.88 -0.37 29.67
N GLN A 287 -25.98 -1.63 30.12
CA GLN A 287 -25.07 -2.69 29.70
C GLN A 287 -25.29 -3.08 28.24
N ARG A 288 -26.53 -3.02 27.74
CA ARG A 288 -26.82 -3.27 26.32
C ARG A 288 -26.29 -2.13 25.46
N VAL A 289 -26.47 -0.88 25.90
CA VAL A 289 -25.92 0.30 25.23
C VAL A 289 -24.40 0.20 25.15
N LEU A 290 -23.73 -0.10 26.26
CA LEU A 290 -22.28 -0.23 26.32
C LEU A 290 -21.73 -1.38 25.46
N SER A 291 -22.44 -2.51 25.39
CA SER A 291 -22.05 -3.62 24.50
C SER A 291 -22.19 -3.25 23.01
N ALA A 292 -23.27 -2.56 22.64
CA ALA A 292 -23.48 -2.12 21.25
C ALA A 292 -22.54 -0.97 20.86
N TRP A 293 -22.23 -0.08 21.81
CA TRP A 293 -21.23 0.96 21.67
C TRP A 293 -19.86 0.36 21.36
N ASP A 294 -19.42 -0.64 22.13
CA ASP A 294 -18.12 -1.28 21.92
C ASP A 294 -17.99 -1.89 20.51
N GLU A 295 -19.05 -2.54 20.04
CA GLU A 295 -19.13 -3.12 18.70
C GLU A 295 -19.08 -2.03 17.61
N ALA A 296 -19.94 -1.02 17.69
CA ALA A 296 -19.99 0.08 16.73
C ALA A 296 -18.67 0.89 16.70
N ARG A 297 -18.09 1.16 17.87
CA ARG A 297 -16.82 1.86 18.03
C ARG A 297 -15.68 1.07 17.39
N SER A 298 -15.60 -0.23 17.64
CA SER A 298 -14.63 -1.11 17.01
C SER A 298 -14.82 -1.08 15.49
N SER A 299 -16.04 -1.25 15.00
CA SER A 299 -16.33 -1.23 13.56
C SER A 299 -15.93 0.09 12.89
N ALA A 300 -16.11 1.24 13.54
CA ALA A 300 -15.60 2.52 13.04
C ALA A 300 -14.07 2.58 12.95
N GLY A 301 -13.35 2.07 13.96
CA GLY A 301 -11.87 2.02 13.93
C GLY A 301 -11.28 1.13 12.84
N TYR A 302 -12.06 0.13 12.39
CA TYR A 302 -11.69 -0.83 11.34
C TYR A 302 -12.44 -0.62 10.01
N ALA A 303 -13.26 0.43 9.88
CA ALA A 303 -14.09 0.65 8.69
C ALA A 303 -13.24 0.81 7.42
N VAL A 304 -12.15 1.57 7.51
CA VAL A 304 -11.11 1.64 6.48
C VAL A 304 -9.82 1.15 7.10
N GLY A 305 -9.30 0.03 6.61
CA GLY A 305 -8.08 -0.58 7.14
C GLY A 305 -6.85 0.29 6.86
N THR A 306 -5.91 0.37 7.80
CA THR A 306 -4.61 1.05 7.54
C THR A 306 -3.86 0.39 6.37
N TYR A 307 -4.09 -0.91 6.14
CA TYR A 307 -3.58 -1.60 4.97
C TYR A 307 -4.20 -1.12 3.66
N GLU A 308 -5.47 -0.69 3.62
CA GLU A 308 -6.14 -0.24 2.40
C GLU A 308 -5.58 1.11 1.94
N ILE A 309 -5.37 2.01 2.89
CA ILE A 309 -4.71 3.30 2.63
C ILE A 309 -3.27 3.08 2.18
N ARG A 310 -2.54 2.16 2.82
CA ARG A 310 -1.17 1.81 2.44
C ARG A 310 -1.11 1.19 1.04
N ASP A 311 -2.03 0.29 0.71
CA ASP A 311 -2.10 -0.33 -0.62
C ASP A 311 -2.45 0.73 -1.69
N ALA A 312 -3.35 1.68 -1.39
CA ALA A 312 -3.62 2.83 -2.26
C ALA A 312 -2.39 3.75 -2.39
N GLY A 313 -1.67 3.99 -1.29
CA GLY A 313 -0.40 4.71 -1.29
C GLY A 313 0.68 4.02 -2.12
N GLU A 314 0.78 2.69 -2.07
CA GLU A 314 1.66 1.89 -2.92
C GLU A 314 1.30 2.05 -4.42
N LEU A 315 0.02 2.25 -4.77
CA LEU A 315 -0.39 2.57 -6.14
C LEU A 315 -0.03 3.99 -6.57
N VAL A 316 -0.05 4.94 -5.63
CA VAL A 316 0.45 6.31 -5.85
C VAL A 316 1.97 6.33 -6.05
N ASP A 317 2.69 5.47 -5.34
CA ASP A 317 4.14 5.30 -5.43
C ASP A 317 4.58 4.40 -6.61
N ALA A 318 3.67 3.56 -7.12
CA ALA A 318 4.02 2.49 -8.06
C ALA A 318 4.74 3.02 -9.29
N ASP A 319 6.07 2.83 -9.29
CA ASP A 319 6.94 2.93 -10.45
C ASP A 319 6.40 2.00 -11.54
N ARG A 320 5.57 2.54 -12.42
CA ARG A 320 5.11 1.78 -13.59
C ARG A 320 6.36 1.39 -14.38
N ALA A 321 6.46 0.10 -14.73
CA ALA A 321 7.61 -0.63 -15.28
C ALA A 321 8.31 -0.07 -16.56
N LEU A 322 7.97 1.14 -16.97
CA LEU A 322 8.54 1.88 -18.08
C LEU A 322 10.05 2.17 -17.96
N PRO A 323 10.63 2.46 -16.77
CA PRO A 323 12.09 2.57 -16.59
C PRO A 323 12.82 1.30 -17.02
N THR A 324 12.27 0.13 -16.72
CA THR A 324 12.81 -1.18 -17.13
C THR A 324 12.82 -1.34 -18.65
N TRP A 325 11.77 -0.88 -19.34
CA TRP A 325 11.72 -0.89 -20.80
C TRP A 325 12.68 0.12 -21.44
N MET A 326 12.92 1.27 -20.80
CA MET A 326 13.92 2.26 -21.23
C MET A 326 15.34 1.75 -21.06
N LEU A 327 15.65 1.07 -19.95
CA LEU A 327 16.93 0.38 -19.74
C LEU A 327 17.14 -0.70 -20.81
N LEU A 328 16.11 -1.48 -21.15
CA LEU A 328 16.18 -2.47 -22.22
C LEU A 328 16.46 -1.82 -23.58
N GLY A 329 15.77 -0.72 -23.89
CA GLY A 329 16.02 0.08 -25.09
C GLY A 329 17.44 0.66 -25.16
N GLY A 330 17.96 1.14 -24.03
CA GLY A 330 19.33 1.58 -23.86
C GLY A 330 20.34 0.46 -24.12
N VAL A 331 20.12 -0.72 -23.54
CA VAL A 331 20.96 -1.92 -23.76
C VAL A 331 20.96 -2.35 -25.23
N VAL A 332 19.81 -2.34 -25.90
CA VAL A 332 19.71 -2.65 -27.34
C VAL A 332 20.46 -1.63 -28.19
N ALA A 333 20.35 -0.34 -27.88
CA ALA A 333 21.10 0.72 -28.55
C ALA A 333 22.62 0.57 -28.36
N ILE A 334 23.06 0.25 -27.14
CA ILE A 334 24.47 -0.05 -26.82
C ILE A 334 24.96 -1.27 -27.61
N GLY A 335 24.17 -2.34 -27.68
CA GLY A 335 24.49 -3.56 -28.43
C GLY A 335 24.64 -3.31 -29.94
N GLY A 336 23.73 -2.53 -30.53
CA GLY A 336 23.81 -2.13 -31.95
C GLY A 336 25.06 -1.30 -32.26
N LEU A 337 25.47 -0.43 -31.33
CA LEU A 337 26.69 0.39 -31.46
C LEU A 337 27.97 -0.41 -31.26
N ALA A 338 28.02 -1.33 -30.29
CA ALA A 338 29.14 -2.25 -30.09
C ALA A 338 29.38 -3.14 -31.32
N TYR A 339 28.29 -3.59 -31.96
CA TYR A 339 28.35 -4.32 -33.22
C TYR A 339 28.92 -3.47 -34.37
N GLY A 340 28.50 -2.21 -34.48
CA GLY A 340 29.05 -1.26 -35.46
C GLY A 340 30.55 -0.97 -35.24
N LEU A 341 30.97 -0.86 -33.98
CA LEU A 341 32.36 -0.71 -33.53
C LEU A 341 33.25 -1.87 -33.97
N ALA A 342 32.78 -3.09 -33.74
CA ALA A 342 33.48 -4.31 -34.13
C ALA A 342 33.72 -4.39 -35.66
N ARG A 343 32.92 -3.66 -36.46
CA ARG A 343 33.07 -3.58 -37.92
C ARG A 343 33.81 -2.34 -38.43
N GLY A 344 33.96 -1.26 -37.64
CA GLY A 344 34.30 0.08 -38.14
C GLY A 344 35.74 0.58 -37.96
N GLY A 345 36.51 0.08 -36.98
CA GLY A 345 37.90 0.48 -36.74
C GLY A 345 38.10 1.86 -36.05
N THR A 346 39.06 1.90 -35.12
CA THR A 346 39.51 2.89 -34.10
C THR A 346 39.22 4.41 -34.17
N ARG A 347 38.62 5.00 -35.20
CA ARG A 347 38.16 6.41 -35.17
C ARG A 347 36.89 6.63 -34.30
N VAL A 348 36.44 5.57 -33.64
CA VAL A 348 35.19 5.48 -32.87
C VAL A 348 35.36 5.86 -31.39
N GLY A 349 36.58 6.19 -30.95
CA GLY A 349 36.86 6.64 -29.57
C GLY A 349 36.07 7.88 -29.13
N ALA A 350 35.74 8.80 -30.06
CA ALA A 350 34.88 9.95 -29.77
C ALA A 350 33.39 9.56 -29.61
N GLY A 351 32.96 8.47 -30.25
CA GLY A 351 31.64 7.87 -30.02
C GLY A 351 31.53 7.24 -28.63
N LEU A 352 32.62 6.64 -28.13
CA LEU A 352 32.68 6.00 -26.81
C LEU A 352 32.57 6.98 -25.63
N ALA A 353 33.08 8.21 -25.76
CA ALA A 353 32.92 9.24 -24.72
C ALA A 353 31.47 9.76 -24.62
N GLY A 354 30.77 9.89 -25.76
CA GLY A 354 29.32 10.16 -25.79
C GLY A 354 28.49 8.99 -25.25
N LEU A 355 28.98 7.76 -25.41
CA LEU A 355 28.30 6.52 -24.99
C LEU A 355 28.45 6.23 -23.49
N ALA A 356 29.55 6.64 -22.84
CA ALA A 356 29.71 6.54 -21.38
C ALA A 356 28.83 7.54 -20.62
N LEU A 357 28.40 8.63 -21.28
CA LEU A 357 27.46 9.61 -20.73
C LEU A 357 26.00 9.13 -20.76
N VAL A 358 25.66 8.14 -21.58
CA VAL A 358 24.30 7.56 -21.62
C VAL A 358 23.99 6.76 -20.34
N PRO A 359 24.82 5.80 -19.88
CA PRO A 359 24.60 5.13 -18.60
C PRO A 359 24.81 6.07 -17.41
N ALA A 360 25.74 7.05 -17.47
CA ALA A 360 25.86 8.06 -16.42
C ALA A 360 24.64 8.98 -16.35
N GLY A 361 24.08 9.36 -17.50
CA GLY A 361 22.82 10.11 -17.60
C GLY A 361 21.61 9.27 -17.23
N LEU A 362 21.62 7.97 -17.48
CA LEU A 362 20.61 7.03 -16.99
C LEU A 362 20.68 6.88 -15.47
N VAL A 363 21.86 6.70 -14.87
CA VAL A 363 22.02 6.61 -13.40
C VAL A 363 21.63 7.92 -12.71
N VAL A 364 21.98 9.07 -13.28
CA VAL A 364 21.54 10.38 -12.74
C VAL A 364 20.06 10.62 -12.97
N ALA A 365 19.49 10.08 -14.06
CA ALA A 365 18.04 10.16 -14.28
C ALA A 365 17.26 9.15 -13.43
N ASP A 366 17.85 8.00 -13.09
CA ASP A 366 17.26 6.97 -12.22
C ASP A 366 17.14 7.50 -10.78
N GLN A 367 18.17 8.18 -10.28
CA GLN A 367 18.18 8.76 -8.93
C GLN A 367 17.20 9.93 -8.70
N GLY A 368 16.54 10.45 -9.74
CA GLY A 368 15.58 11.56 -9.62
C GLY A 368 14.21 11.29 -10.25
N ARG A 369 13.94 10.04 -10.67
CA ARG A 369 12.72 9.66 -11.42
C ARG A 369 11.59 9.14 -10.57
N HIS A 370 11.88 8.73 -9.34
CA HIS A 370 10.85 8.47 -8.36
C HIS A 370 10.28 9.84 -8.00
N LEU A 371 8.97 10.03 -8.18
CA LEU A 371 8.28 11.04 -7.40
C LEU A 371 8.69 10.69 -5.96
N ASP A 372 9.48 11.54 -5.30
CA ASP A 372 10.04 11.29 -3.97
C ASP A 372 8.91 11.40 -2.94
N VAL A 373 7.98 10.46 -3.06
CA VAL A 373 6.69 10.34 -2.39
C VAL A 373 6.82 9.30 -1.28
N GLU A 374 7.72 8.31 -1.40
CA GLU A 374 8.02 7.33 -0.35
C GLU A 374 8.23 7.98 1.04
N PRO A 375 9.03 9.05 1.22
CA PRO A 375 9.16 9.70 2.54
C PRO A 375 7.86 10.36 3.02
N ALA A 376 7.08 10.93 2.09
CA ALA A 376 5.80 11.56 2.42
C ALA A 376 4.75 10.51 2.78
N LEU A 377 4.70 9.38 2.07
CA LEU A 377 3.84 8.24 2.37
C LEU A 377 4.23 7.56 3.68
N ALA A 378 5.54 7.44 3.97
CA ALA A 378 5.99 6.94 5.28
C ALA A 378 5.53 7.85 6.43
N THR A 379 5.63 9.17 6.23
CA THR A 379 5.13 10.17 7.20
C THR A 379 3.62 10.08 7.36
N HIS A 380 2.88 9.95 6.25
CA HIS A 380 1.43 9.79 6.23
C HIS A 380 0.99 8.50 6.92
N SER A 381 1.61 7.36 6.60
CA SER A 381 1.33 6.07 7.25
C SER A 381 1.56 6.14 8.76
N GLN A 382 2.62 6.83 9.19
CA GLN A 382 2.88 7.04 10.61
C GLN A 382 1.76 7.88 11.27
N ALA A 383 1.33 8.98 10.63
CA ALA A 383 0.23 9.81 11.12
C ALA A 383 -1.10 9.05 11.18
N VAL A 384 -1.38 8.17 10.21
CA VAL A 384 -2.55 7.27 10.22
C VAL A 384 -2.52 6.32 11.42
N ASP A 385 -1.36 5.73 11.70
CA ASP A 385 -1.17 4.82 12.84
C ASP A 385 -1.24 5.57 14.19
N ASP A 386 -0.73 6.80 14.25
CA ASP A 386 -0.76 7.63 15.46
C ASP A 386 -2.20 8.11 15.78
N ALA A 387 -2.97 8.55 14.77
CA ALA A 387 -4.39 8.87 14.93
C ALA A 387 -5.20 7.64 15.41
N ARG A 388 -4.89 6.47 14.83
CA ARG A 388 -5.48 5.19 15.28
C ARG A 388 -5.13 4.89 16.74
N ALA A 389 -3.87 5.05 17.12
CA ALA A 389 -3.40 4.75 18.46
C ALA A 389 -4.13 5.59 19.50
N VAL A 390 -4.39 6.88 19.21
CA VAL A 390 -5.22 7.76 20.05
C VAL A 390 -6.64 7.21 20.18
N TYR A 391 -7.30 6.91 19.06
CA TYR A 391 -8.66 6.38 19.06
C TYR A 391 -8.79 5.05 19.85
N ASP A 392 -7.86 4.11 19.62
CA ASP A 392 -7.80 2.81 20.29
C ASP A 392 -7.47 2.97 21.79
N GLN A 393 -6.64 3.94 22.16
CA GLN A 393 -6.31 4.25 23.56
C GLN A 393 -7.52 4.83 24.31
N VAL A 394 -8.21 5.82 23.72
CA VAL A 394 -9.45 6.39 24.27
C VAL A 394 -10.50 5.31 24.47
N GLY A 395 -10.69 4.43 23.48
CA GLY A 395 -11.63 3.31 23.57
C GLY A 395 -11.31 2.37 24.74
N ARG A 396 -10.05 1.98 24.90
CA ARG A 396 -9.62 1.10 26.01
C ARG A 396 -9.82 1.74 27.38
N ASP A 397 -9.52 3.03 27.50
CA ASP A 397 -9.69 3.76 28.75
C ASP A 397 -11.18 3.90 29.10
N LEU A 398 -12.05 4.18 28.12
CA LEU A 398 -13.49 4.22 28.31
C LEU A 398 -14.07 2.84 28.66
N GLN A 399 -13.61 1.77 28.01
CA GLN A 399 -14.03 0.41 28.36
C GLN A 399 -13.65 0.06 29.81
N ALA A 400 -12.49 0.53 30.28
CA ALA A 400 -12.07 0.33 31.67
C ALA A 400 -12.92 1.14 32.66
N VAL A 401 -13.22 2.41 32.34
CA VAL A 401 -14.08 3.29 33.16
C VAL A 401 -15.52 2.78 33.23
N TYR A 402 -16.09 2.32 32.12
CA TYR A 402 -17.43 1.75 32.07
C TYR A 402 -17.51 0.31 32.59
N GLY A 403 -16.37 -0.32 32.88
CA GLY A 403 -16.31 -1.70 33.37
C GLY A 403 -16.66 -2.76 32.33
N THR A 404 -16.66 -2.42 31.03
CA THR A 404 -16.83 -3.40 29.95
C THR A 404 -15.55 -4.19 29.69
N ARG A 405 -14.38 -3.61 30.01
CA ARG A 405 -13.08 -4.30 30.00
C ARG A 405 -12.60 -4.54 31.43
N ALA A 406 -12.30 -5.79 31.74
CA ALA A 406 -11.63 -6.15 32.99
C ALA A 406 -10.12 -5.90 32.88
N LEU A 407 -9.55 -5.06 33.75
CA LEU A 407 -8.10 -4.91 33.86
C LEU A 407 -7.45 -6.16 34.48
N GLU A 408 -6.41 -6.66 33.82
CA GLU A 408 -5.63 -7.80 34.29
C GLU A 408 -4.85 -7.41 35.55
N SER A 409 -4.48 -8.39 36.38
CA SER A 409 -3.87 -8.09 37.69
C SER A 409 -2.55 -7.32 37.60
N TYR A 410 -1.78 -7.48 36.53
CA TYR A 410 -0.53 -6.75 36.33
C TYR A 410 -0.73 -5.33 35.76
N GLU A 411 -1.89 -5.05 35.14
CA GLU A 411 -2.17 -3.72 34.59
C GLU A 411 -2.66 -2.76 35.67
N ARG A 412 -3.26 -3.25 36.76
CA ARG A 412 -4.03 -2.40 37.70
C ARG A 412 -3.27 -1.22 38.29
N GLU A 413 -1.99 -1.41 38.59
CA GLU A 413 -1.18 -0.36 39.23
C GLU A 413 -0.63 0.62 38.19
N THR A 414 -0.45 0.20 36.94
CA THR A 414 0.26 0.98 35.91
C THR A 414 -0.63 1.41 34.74
N PHE A 415 -1.89 0.96 34.67
CA PHE A 415 -2.77 1.19 33.52
C PHE A 415 -2.99 2.68 33.27
N TRP A 416 -3.23 3.44 34.34
CA TRP A 416 -3.47 4.89 34.30
C TRP A 416 -2.18 5.71 34.30
N GLU A 417 -1.02 5.08 34.44
CA GLU A 417 0.26 5.79 34.47
C GLU A 417 0.68 6.21 33.05
N GLY A 418 1.26 7.41 32.95
CA GLY A 418 1.83 7.97 31.73
C GLY A 418 0.82 8.15 30.58
N THR A 419 1.31 8.02 29.36
CA THR A 419 0.56 8.22 28.11
C THR A 419 -0.14 6.95 27.62
N GLY A 420 -0.04 5.84 28.37
CA GLY A 420 -0.57 4.54 27.99
C GLY A 420 0.29 3.91 26.90
N TYR A 421 -0.28 3.71 25.72
CA TYR A 421 0.45 3.19 24.55
C TYR A 421 0.85 4.29 23.55
N LEU A 422 0.68 5.56 23.91
CA LEU A 422 0.99 6.71 23.06
C LEU A 422 2.44 7.15 23.25
N GLU A 423 3.13 7.47 22.15
CA GLU A 423 4.53 7.90 22.17
C GLU A 423 4.62 9.43 22.32
N GLU A 424 5.32 9.91 23.36
CA GLU A 424 5.36 11.35 23.72
C GLU A 424 5.88 12.26 22.60
N ASP A 425 6.79 11.77 21.75
CA ASP A 425 7.41 12.52 20.67
C ASP A 425 6.61 12.50 19.36
N ARG A 426 5.52 11.73 19.30
CA ARG A 426 4.64 11.61 18.12
C ARG A 426 3.36 12.42 18.19
N HIS A 427 3.07 13.04 19.33
CA HIS A 427 1.82 13.75 19.53
C HIS A 427 1.99 15.20 19.93
N ASP A 428 0.94 16.00 19.67
CA ASP A 428 0.91 17.39 20.13
C ASP A 428 1.08 17.41 21.67
N PRO A 429 2.11 18.11 22.19
CA PRO A 429 2.47 18.00 23.59
C PRO A 429 1.43 18.61 24.52
N GLU A 430 0.66 19.62 24.08
CA GLU A 430 -0.37 20.26 24.88
C GLU A 430 -1.61 19.37 24.97
N ALA A 431 -2.08 18.84 23.84
CA ALA A 431 -3.21 17.92 23.80
C ALA A 431 -2.89 16.59 24.51
N LEU A 432 -1.68 16.06 24.33
CA LEU A 432 -1.24 14.84 25.03
C LEU A 432 -1.15 15.06 26.55
N ALA A 433 -0.67 16.23 27.00
CA ALA A 433 -0.63 16.56 28.42
C ALA A 433 -2.04 16.66 29.02
N ALA A 434 -3.01 17.26 28.30
CA ALA A 434 -4.40 17.32 28.73
C ALA A 434 -5.02 15.91 28.86
N TYR A 435 -4.79 15.05 27.87
CA TYR A 435 -5.26 13.66 27.90
C TYR A 435 -4.61 12.86 29.03
N THR A 436 -3.29 13.01 29.23
CA THR A 436 -2.55 12.37 30.33
C THR A 436 -3.09 12.81 31.69
N ALA A 437 -3.39 14.10 31.88
CA ALA A 437 -3.99 14.60 33.11
C ALA A 437 -5.37 14.00 33.39
N ALA A 438 -6.20 13.80 32.34
CA ALA A 438 -7.48 13.10 32.47
C ALA A 438 -7.29 11.64 32.93
N ARG A 439 -6.29 10.93 32.39
CA ARG A 439 -5.93 9.56 32.81
C ARG A 439 -5.39 9.50 34.23
N GLU A 440 -4.49 10.40 34.60
CA GLU A 440 -3.89 10.46 35.94
C GLU A 440 -4.95 10.68 37.03
N SER A 441 -6.05 11.39 36.73
CA SER A 441 -7.17 11.56 37.65
C SER A 441 -7.83 10.24 38.08
N LEU A 442 -7.65 9.17 37.29
CA LEU A 442 -8.17 7.82 37.54
C LEU A 442 -7.21 6.92 38.31
N ALA A 443 -5.93 7.29 38.46
CA ALA A 443 -4.90 6.44 39.09
C ALA A 443 -5.20 6.08 40.56
N GLY A 444 -6.03 6.88 41.25
CA GLY A 444 -6.47 6.62 42.63
C GLY A 444 -7.89 6.07 42.76
N VAL A 445 -8.60 5.86 41.65
CA VAL A 445 -10.02 5.49 41.65
C VAL A 445 -10.14 3.96 41.54
N ASP A 446 -10.87 3.33 42.47
CA ASP A 446 -11.22 1.91 42.35
C ASP A 446 -12.33 1.72 41.31
N ILE A 447 -11.92 1.66 40.05
CA ILE A 447 -12.80 1.56 38.88
C ILE A 447 -13.78 0.38 38.92
N ARG A 448 -13.50 -0.66 39.72
CA ARG A 448 -14.39 -1.83 39.87
C ARG A 448 -15.59 -1.55 40.76
N SER A 449 -15.44 -0.56 41.62
CA SER A 449 -16.47 -0.11 42.55
C SER A 449 -17.25 1.09 42.04
N LEU A 450 -16.81 1.72 40.94
CA LEU A 450 -17.50 2.83 40.31
C LEU A 450 -18.89 2.39 39.86
N SER A 451 -19.90 3.07 40.38
CA SER A 451 -21.22 3.02 39.77
C SER A 451 -21.21 3.72 38.40
N THR A 452 -22.16 3.38 37.53
CA THR A 452 -22.28 4.03 36.22
C THR A 452 -22.36 5.56 36.32
N GLY A 453 -23.08 6.08 37.31
CA GLY A 453 -23.19 7.53 37.52
C GLY A 453 -21.88 8.20 37.99
N GLU A 454 -21.03 7.49 38.73
CA GLU A 454 -19.71 7.98 39.13
C GLU A 454 -18.69 7.87 37.99
N ALA A 455 -18.86 6.90 37.08
CA ALA A 455 -18.00 6.70 35.91
C ALA A 455 -18.18 7.80 34.84
N VAL A 456 -19.41 8.32 34.67
CA VAL A 456 -19.76 9.33 33.65
C VAL A 456 -18.83 10.56 33.63
N PRO A 457 -18.59 11.30 34.73
CA PRO A 457 -17.74 12.49 34.68
C PRO A 457 -16.29 12.17 34.31
N HIS A 458 -15.78 10.99 34.67
CA HIS A 458 -14.45 10.56 34.26
C HIS A 458 -14.41 10.19 32.77
N ALA A 459 -15.44 9.51 32.28
CA ALA A 459 -15.57 9.19 30.87
C ALA A 459 -15.68 10.47 30.01
N GLN A 460 -16.47 11.45 30.43
CA GLN A 460 -16.60 12.74 29.75
C GLN A 460 -15.25 13.48 29.66
N ALA A 461 -14.47 13.51 30.75
CA ALA A 461 -13.13 14.11 30.73
C ALA A 461 -12.16 13.38 29.77
N LEU A 462 -12.23 12.05 29.70
CA LEU A 462 -11.44 11.26 28.74
C LEU A 462 -11.87 11.49 27.29
N VAL A 463 -13.18 11.58 27.03
CA VAL A 463 -13.73 11.85 25.70
C VAL A 463 -13.35 13.25 25.23
N GLU A 464 -13.47 14.26 26.09
CA GLU A 464 -13.11 15.65 25.77
C GLU A 464 -11.61 15.77 25.45
N ALA A 465 -10.75 15.29 26.34
CA ALA A 465 -9.30 15.39 26.15
C ALA A 465 -8.80 14.47 25.02
N GLY A 466 -9.37 13.28 24.88
CA GLY A 466 -9.06 12.35 23.80
C GLY A 466 -9.53 12.85 22.43
N GLY A 467 -10.68 13.52 22.38
CA GLY A 467 -11.18 14.19 21.19
C GLY A 467 -10.26 15.32 20.74
N ALA A 468 -9.86 16.21 21.66
CA ALA A 468 -8.90 17.27 21.37
C ALA A 468 -7.55 16.72 20.85
N LEU A 469 -7.08 15.59 21.41
CA LEU A 469 -5.87 14.91 20.95
C LEU A 469 -6.04 14.31 19.54
N LEU A 470 -7.19 13.70 19.25
CA LEU A 470 -7.46 13.15 17.92
C LEU A 470 -7.64 14.25 16.86
N ASP A 471 -8.26 15.36 17.21
CA ASP A 471 -8.38 16.54 16.34
C ASP A 471 -6.99 17.08 15.99
N ALA A 472 -6.09 17.20 16.97
CA ALA A 472 -4.70 17.61 16.73
C ALA A 472 -3.97 16.62 15.79
N GLN A 473 -4.20 15.31 15.95
CA GLN A 473 -3.65 14.30 15.04
C GLN A 473 -4.25 14.33 13.65
N THR A 474 -5.53 14.68 13.53
CA THR A 474 -6.19 14.83 12.24
C THR A 474 -5.54 15.94 11.42
N VAL A 475 -5.16 17.06 12.05
CA VAL A 475 -4.39 18.12 11.38
C VAL A 475 -3.04 17.62 10.88
N VAL A 476 -2.31 16.84 11.69
CA VAL A 476 -1.02 16.24 11.27
C VAL A 476 -1.20 15.29 10.09
N LEU A 477 -2.27 14.48 10.12
CA LEU A 477 -2.62 13.57 9.04
C LEU A 477 -2.98 14.32 7.75
N GLU A 478 -3.77 15.40 7.84
CA GLU A 478 -4.11 16.27 6.71
C GLU A 478 -2.87 16.93 6.10
N ASP A 479 -1.94 17.42 6.93
CA ASP A 479 -0.67 17.98 6.47
C ASP A 479 0.20 16.92 5.78
N ALA A 480 0.24 15.70 6.31
CA ALA A 480 0.96 14.59 5.71
C ALA A 480 0.32 14.16 4.37
N ARG A 481 -1.01 14.13 4.28
CA ARG A 481 -1.75 13.89 3.03
C ARG A 481 -1.43 14.99 2.02
N ALA A 482 -1.47 16.26 2.43
CA ALA A 482 -1.12 17.38 1.57
C ALA A 482 0.33 17.31 1.06
N ALA A 483 1.26 16.81 1.89
CA ALA A 483 2.65 16.57 1.47
C ALA A 483 2.75 15.47 0.40
N VAL A 484 2.00 14.37 0.53
CA VAL A 484 1.90 13.33 -0.52
C VAL A 484 1.38 13.95 -1.82
N LEU A 485 0.28 14.70 -1.77
CA LEU A 485 -0.33 15.33 -2.94
C LEU A 485 0.59 16.38 -3.60
N ALA A 486 1.28 17.19 -2.80
CA ALA A 486 2.23 18.15 -3.33
C ALA A 486 3.38 17.47 -4.09
N ARG A 487 3.79 16.27 -3.68
CA ARG A 487 4.83 15.47 -4.35
C ARG A 487 4.31 14.80 -5.62
N THR A 488 3.06 14.36 -5.65
CA THR A 488 2.44 13.80 -6.87
C THR A 488 2.18 14.88 -7.93
N GLU A 489 1.86 16.11 -7.51
CA GLU A 489 1.65 17.25 -8.41
C GLU A 489 2.96 17.96 -8.83
N SER A 490 4.02 17.84 -8.03
CA SER A 490 5.28 18.55 -8.29
C SER A 490 5.82 18.18 -9.67
N GLN A 491 5.70 19.13 -10.59
CA GLN A 491 6.23 19.01 -11.94
C GLN A 491 7.70 18.62 -11.83
N LEU A 492 8.16 17.63 -12.62
CA LEU A 492 9.57 17.29 -12.75
C LEU A 492 10.40 18.57 -12.65
N GLU A 493 11.26 18.68 -11.64
CA GLU A 493 12.23 19.76 -11.61
C GLU A 493 13.13 19.57 -12.84
N VAL A 494 12.78 20.22 -13.95
CA VAL A 494 13.49 20.06 -15.22
C VAL A 494 14.89 20.64 -15.12
N GLY A 495 15.20 21.44 -14.09
CA GLY A 495 16.48 22.12 -13.88
C GLY A 495 17.68 21.16 -13.89
N PRO A 496 17.76 20.18 -12.98
CA PRO A 496 18.79 19.13 -12.97
C PRO A 496 18.88 18.36 -14.29
N TYR A 497 17.73 18.05 -14.90
CA TYR A 497 17.65 17.35 -16.18
C TYR A 497 18.15 18.18 -17.35
N ALA A 498 17.87 19.48 -17.37
CA ALA A 498 18.31 20.41 -18.40
C ALA A 498 19.83 20.55 -18.39
N VAL A 499 20.47 20.55 -17.20
CA VAL A 499 21.93 20.64 -17.08
C VAL A 499 22.59 19.34 -17.58
N THR A 500 22.11 18.18 -17.15
CA THR A 500 22.66 16.88 -17.56
C THR A 500 22.44 16.59 -19.05
N THR A 501 21.25 16.90 -19.57
CA THR A 501 20.95 16.78 -21.01
C THR A 501 21.74 17.78 -21.85
N SER A 502 21.93 19.01 -21.37
CA SER A 502 22.80 20.00 -22.03
C SER A 502 24.26 19.54 -22.04
N ALA A 503 24.77 19.00 -20.94
CA ALA A 503 26.12 18.44 -20.88
C ALA A 503 26.29 17.26 -21.83
N ALA A 504 25.30 16.35 -21.89
CA ALA A 504 25.28 15.22 -22.82
C ALA A 504 25.21 15.66 -24.30
N ALA A 505 24.59 16.79 -24.61
CA ALA A 505 24.55 17.36 -25.96
C ALA A 505 25.84 18.12 -26.33
N ILE A 506 26.46 18.82 -25.37
CA ILE A 506 27.66 19.65 -25.59
C ILE A 506 28.94 18.79 -25.68
N LEU A 507 29.06 17.73 -24.90
CA LEU A 507 30.27 16.89 -24.86
C LEU A 507 30.64 16.25 -26.23
N PRO A 508 29.68 15.70 -27.01
CA PRO A 508 29.95 15.22 -28.37
C PRO A 508 30.39 16.35 -29.32
N LEU A 509 29.83 17.55 -29.17
CA LEU A 509 30.23 18.72 -29.97
C LEU A 509 31.65 19.17 -29.62
N ALA A 510 31.99 19.21 -28.32
CA ALA A 510 33.33 19.53 -27.84
C ALA A 510 34.38 18.52 -28.34
N ALA A 511 34.04 17.23 -28.40
CA ALA A 511 34.91 16.18 -28.94
C ALA A 511 35.18 16.32 -30.46
N LEU A 512 34.31 17.01 -31.19
CA LEU A 512 34.50 17.28 -32.63
C LEU A 512 35.39 18.51 -32.90
N VAL A 513 35.57 19.41 -31.93
CA VAL A 513 36.38 20.64 -32.08
C VAL A 513 37.82 20.35 -32.51
N PRO A 514 38.58 19.40 -31.91
CA PRO A 514 39.95 19.10 -32.32
C PRO A 514 40.05 18.55 -33.76
N ALA A 515 39.04 17.79 -34.19
CA ALA A 515 38.99 17.24 -35.54
C ALA A 515 38.73 18.34 -36.59
N LEU A 516 37.85 19.30 -36.26
CA LEU A 516 37.59 20.46 -37.11
C LEU A 516 38.79 21.41 -37.20
N LEU A 517 39.49 21.64 -36.08
CA LEU A 517 40.71 22.46 -36.03
C LEU A 517 41.85 21.85 -36.86
N ARG A 518 42.08 20.52 -36.76
CA ARG A 518 43.07 19.83 -37.59
C ARG A 518 42.76 19.93 -39.09
N ARG A 519 41.48 19.88 -39.47
CA ARG A 519 41.09 20.01 -40.89
C ARG A 519 41.42 21.40 -41.44
N ARG A 520 41.15 22.46 -40.68
CA ARG A 520 41.53 23.83 -41.05
C ARG A 520 43.04 24.03 -41.21
N GLN A 521 43.86 23.34 -40.41
CA GLN A 521 45.32 23.39 -40.49
C GLN A 521 45.91 22.65 -41.71
N VAL A 522 45.13 21.80 -42.38
CA VAL A 522 45.58 21.05 -43.57
C VAL A 522 45.08 21.69 -44.87
N GLU A 523 43.95 22.42 -44.80
CA GLU A 523 43.35 23.11 -45.96
C GLU A 523 43.89 24.55 -46.16
N GLY A 524 44.61 25.12 -45.19
CA GLY A 524 45.34 26.39 -45.31
C GLY A 524 46.83 26.17 -45.23
#